data_AF-A0A658K0X3-F1
#
_entry.id   AF-A0A658K0X3-F1
#
_cell.length_a   1.000
_cell.length_b   1.000
_cell.length_c   1.000
_cell.angle_alpha   90.00
_cell.angle_beta   90.00
_cell.angle_gamma   90.00
#
_symmetry.space_group_name_H-M   'P 1'
#
loop_
_entity.id
_entity.type
_entity.pdbx_description
1 polymer ?
#
loop_
_entity_poly.entity_id
_entity_poly.type
_entity_poly.pdbx_seq_one_letter_code
_entity_poly.pdbx_strand_id
1 'polypeptide(L)' 'MPIMVDELMQCYQAATLGRKAELTPLPIQYADYALWQRNWLEMGEQERQLAYWKQQLGEQQPILELPTDRPRP' A
#
# COMPACT_ATOMS: atom_id res chain seq x y z
N MET A 1 2.47 3.23 -11.16
CA MET A 1 2.30 4.67 -10.87
C MET A 1 1.56 5.45 -11.98
N PRO A 2 0.55 4.89 -12.68
CA PRO A 2 -0.09 5.60 -13.80
C PRO A 2 -0.84 6.86 -13.36
N ILE A 3 -1.65 6.78 -12.29
CA ILE A 3 -2.44 7.91 -11.76
C ILE A 3 -1.57 9.14 -11.47
N MET A 4 -0.44 8.93 -10.77
CA MET A 4 0.48 10.02 -10.43
C MET A 4 1.07 10.68 -11.69
N VAL A 5 1.48 9.87 -12.68
CA VAL A 5 2.07 10.39 -13.92
C VAL A 5 1.03 11.15 -14.72
N ASP A 6 -0.19 10.63 -14.83
CA ASP A 6 -1.28 11.26 -15.58
C ASP A 6 -1.71 12.59 -14.95
N GLU A 7 -1.88 12.65 -13.63
CA GLU A 7 -2.23 13.88 -12.91
C GLU A 7 -1.09 14.90 -12.94
N LEU A 8 0.17 14.44 -12.87
CA LEU A 8 1.35 15.30 -13.02
C LEU A 8 1.38 15.94 -14.41
N MET A 9 1.14 15.16 -15.47
CA MET A 9 1.11 15.67 -16.84
C MET A 9 -0.04 16.67 -17.05
N GLN A 10 -1.21 16.43 -16.48
CA GLN A 10 -2.34 17.37 -16.51
C GLN A 10 -2.01 18.68 -15.78
N CYS A 11 -1.43 18.60 -14.58
CA CYS A 11 -0.96 19.75 -13.82
C CYS A 11 0.08 20.56 -14.61
N TYR A 12 1.04 19.87 -15.21
CA TYR A 12 2.09 20.48 -16.00
C TYR A 12 1.53 21.24 -17.22
N GLN A 13 0.66 20.61 -18.01
CA GLN A 13 0.01 21.24 -19.17
C GLN A 13 -0.88 22.42 -18.79
N ALA A 14 -1.56 22.36 -17.64
CA ALA A 14 -2.33 23.48 -17.13
C ALA A 14 -1.43 24.66 -16.77
N ALA A 15 -0.33 24.39 -16.06
CA ALA A 15 0.62 25.41 -15.63
C ALA A 15 1.28 26.13 -16.80
N THR A 16 1.66 25.41 -17.87
CA THR A 16 2.25 26.02 -19.09
C THR A 16 1.29 26.95 -19.83
N LEU A 17 -0.02 26.75 -19.66
CA LEU A 17 -1.07 27.57 -20.23
C LEU A 17 -1.58 28.67 -19.27
N GLY A 18 -0.94 28.84 -18.09
CA GLY A 18 -1.34 29.81 -17.08
C GLY A 18 -2.68 29.52 -16.42
N ARG A 19 -3.17 28.28 -16.52
CA ARG A 19 -4.43 27.82 -15.91
C ARG A 19 -4.16 26.83 -14.77
N LYS A 20 -5.14 26.60 -13.92
CA LYS A 20 -5.09 25.54 -12.91
C LYS A 20 -5.64 24.25 -13.51
N ALA A 21 -5.05 23.10 -13.16
CA ALA A 21 -5.61 21.81 -13.55
C ALA A 21 -6.88 21.51 -12.74
N GLU A 22 -7.90 20.99 -13.43
CA GLU A 22 -9.15 20.55 -12.83
C GLU A 22 -9.10 19.03 -12.70
N LEU A 23 -8.59 18.57 -11.55
CA LEU A 23 -8.60 17.15 -11.21
C LEU A 23 -9.93 16.82 -10.50
N THR A 24 -10.48 15.65 -10.81
CA THR A 24 -11.67 15.16 -10.10
C THR A 24 -11.30 14.92 -8.63
N PRO A 25 -12.07 15.45 -7.66
CA PRO A 25 -11.80 15.20 -6.25
C PRO A 25 -11.92 13.71 -5.96
N LEU A 26 -10.99 13.18 -5.17
CA LEU A 26 -11.03 11.78 -4.76
C LEU A 26 -12.25 11.55 -3.85
N PRO A 27 -13.10 10.55 -4.14
CA PRO A 27 -14.28 10.25 -3.32
C PRO A 27 -13.91 9.67 -1.94
N ILE A 28 -12.69 9.15 -1.81
CA ILE A 28 -12.14 8.53 -0.59
C ILE A 28 -10.69 8.96 -0.48
N GLN A 29 -10.27 9.41 0.70
CA GLN A 29 -8.88 9.71 1.01
C GLN A 29 -8.20 8.49 1.62
N TYR A 30 -6.87 8.44 1.55
CA TYR A 30 -6.12 7.35 2.18
C TYR A 30 -6.37 7.23 3.69
N ALA A 31 -6.64 8.36 4.36
CA ALA A 31 -7.01 8.39 5.77
C ALA A 31 -8.32 7.62 6.05
N ASP A 32 -9.32 7.77 5.16
CA ASP A 32 -10.59 7.05 5.28
C ASP A 32 -10.38 5.54 5.12
N TYR A 33 -9.54 5.15 4.15
CA TYR A 33 -9.15 3.75 3.95
C TYR A 33 -8.45 3.17 5.18
N ALA A 34 -7.49 3.90 5.77
CA ALA A 34 -6.77 3.44 6.96
C ALA A 34 -7.70 3.26 8.16
N LEU A 35 -8.66 4.17 8.36
CA LEU A 35 -9.66 4.05 9.41
C LEU A 35 -10.57 2.83 9.17
N TRP A 36 -11.05 2.66 7.94
CA TRP A 36 -11.84 1.50 7.54
C TRP A 36 -11.09 0.18 7.79
N GLN A 37 -9.82 0.08 7.38
CA GLN A 37 -9.01 -1.11 7.58
C GLN A 37 -8.85 -1.44 9.06
N ARG A 38 -8.57 -0.44 9.90
CA ARG A 38 -8.43 -0.64 11.35
C ARG A 38 -9.74 -1.16 11.95
N ASN A 39 -10.86 -0.53 11.65
CA ASN A 39 -12.17 -0.95 12.16
C ASN A 39 -12.49 -2.38 11.72
N TRP A 40 -12.22 -2.72 10.46
CA TRP A 40 -12.42 -4.07 9.94
C TRP A 40 -11.57 -5.12 10.67
N LEU A 41 -10.29 -4.80 10.96
CA LEU A 41 -9.40 -5.65 11.73
C LEU A 41 -9.90 -5.84 13.18
N GLU A 42 -10.34 -4.76 13.83
CA GLU A 42 -10.90 -4.77 15.20
C GLU A 42 -12.21 -5.57 15.31
N MET A 43 -12.97 -5.70 14.22
CA MET A 43 -14.20 -6.52 14.17
C MET A 43 -13.94 -8.04 14.09
N GLY A 44 -12.71 -8.49 14.35
CA GLY A 44 -12.34 -9.90 14.44
C GLY A 44 -11.60 -10.46 13.23
N GLU A 45 -11.48 -9.69 12.14
CA GLU A 45 -10.69 -10.12 10.98
C GLU A 45 -9.21 -10.30 11.34
N GLN A 46 -8.69 -9.47 12.25
CA GLN A 46 -7.29 -9.56 12.69
C GLN A 46 -6.95 -10.96 13.21
N GLU A 47 -7.80 -11.51 14.07
CA GLU A 47 -7.59 -12.82 14.71
C GLU A 47 -7.67 -13.94 13.67
N ARG A 48 -8.65 -13.86 12.76
CA ARG A 48 -8.84 -14.82 11.67
C ARG A 48 -7.63 -14.87 10.73
N GLN A 49 -7.16 -13.70 10.27
CA GLN A 49 -5.98 -13.59 9.40
C GLN A 49 -4.72 -14.07 10.10
N LEU A 50 -4.52 -13.68 11.37
CA LEU A 50 -3.36 -14.10 12.15
C LEU A 50 -3.32 -15.62 12.34
N ALA A 51 -4.46 -16.24 12.68
CA ALA A 51 -4.54 -17.68 12.84
C ALA A 51 -4.23 -18.42 11.53
N TYR A 52 -4.80 -17.97 10.41
CA TYR A 52 -4.52 -18.52 9.09
C TYR A 52 -3.02 -18.45 8.74
N TRP A 53 -2.39 -17.28 8.87
CA TRP A 53 -0.99 -17.12 8.49
C TRP A 53 -0.03 -17.88 9.41
N LYS A 54 -0.33 -17.98 10.71
CA LYS A 54 0.43 -18.85 11.62
C LYS A 54 0.34 -20.32 11.20
N GLN A 55 -0.83 -20.78 10.78
CA GLN A 55 -1.00 -22.14 10.29
C GLN A 55 -0.25 -22.37 8.96
N GLN A 56 -0.26 -21.39 8.04
CA GLN A 56 0.40 -21.53 6.74
C GLN A 56 1.93 -21.45 6.82
N LEU A 57 2.46 -20.55 7.66
CA LEU A 57 3.90 -20.29 7.73
C LEU A 57 4.61 -21.12 8.79
N GLY A 58 3.86 -21.78 9.68
CA GLY A 58 4.40 -22.51 10.81
C GLY A 58 5.13 -21.59 11.80
N GLU A 59 5.81 -22.20 12.78
CA GLU A 59 6.57 -21.47 13.78
C GLU A 59 8.02 -21.19 13.36
N GLN A 60 8.54 -21.97 12.40
CA GLN A 60 9.91 -21.86 11.92
C GLN A 60 9.92 -21.75 10.40
N GLN A 61 10.56 -20.68 9.92
CA GLN A 61 10.77 -20.46 8.49
C GLN A 61 12.19 -20.94 8.15
N PRO A 62 12.36 -21.79 7.12
CA PRO A 62 13.69 -22.21 6.71
C PRO A 62 14.51 -20.99 6.28
N ILE A 63 15.80 -20.99 6.63
CA ILE A 63 16.72 -19.97 6.14
C ILE A 63 16.86 -20.16 4.64
N LEU A 64 16.62 -19.09 3.89
CA LEU A 64 16.84 -19.08 2.48
C LEU A 64 18.36 -18.98 2.22
N GLU A 65 18.96 -20.11 1.87
CA GLU A 65 20.37 -20.22 1.48
C GLU A 65 20.59 -19.58 0.09
N LEU A 66 20.61 -18.25 0.05
CA LEU A 66 21.02 -17.51 -1.14
C LEU A 66 22.53 -17.27 -1.13
N PRO A 67 23.17 -17.21 -2.30
CA PRO A 67 24.56 -16.77 -2.38
C PRO A 67 24.65 -15.30 -1.91
N THR A 68 25.16 -15.09 -0.70
CA THR A 68 25.37 -13.76 -0.13
C THR A 68 26.86 -13.44 -0.05
N ASP A 69 27.21 -12.17 -0.28
CA ASP A 69 28.60 -11.70 -0.19
C ASP A 69 29.19 -11.79 1.23
N ARG A 70 28.33 -11.91 2.25
CA ARG A 70 28.72 -12.01 3.67
C ARG A 70 27.83 -13.02 4.41
N PRO A 71 28.37 -13.72 5.43
CA PRO A 71 27.57 -14.57 6.30
C PRO A 71 26.56 -13.72 7.10
N ARG A 72 25.41 -14.31 7.44
CA ARG A 72 24.43 -13.67 8.33
C ARG A 72 25.00 -13.56 9.76
N PRO A 73 24.80 -12.45 10.48
CA PRO A 73 25.03 -12.34 11.92
C PRO A 73 24.11 -13.27 12.73
#